data_AF-E0NSW5-F1
#
_entry.id   AF-E0NSW5-F1
#
_cell.length_a   1.000
_cell.length_b   1.000
_cell.length_c   1.000
_cell.angle_alpha   90.00
_cell.angle_beta   90.00
_cell.angle_gamma   90.00
#
_symmetry.space_group_name_H-M   'P 1'
#
loop_
_entity.id
_entity.type
_entity.pdbx_description
1 polymer ?
#
loop_
_entity_poly.entity_id
_entity_poly.type
_entity_poly.pdbx_seq_one_letter_code
_entity_poly.pdbx_strand_id
1 'polypeptide(L)' 'MEFKEFVNSLPNQRNEVISQLAILCRVSSTTVYRWLRGDFIPDPLKRKVIADYLQKSEKELWPNV' A
#
# COMPACT_ATOMS: atom_id res chain seq x y z
N MET A 1 -1.34 -9.72 7.56
CA MET A 1 -0.09 -9.70 6.76
C MET A 1 0.22 -8.23 6.52
N GLU A 2 1.45 -7.79 6.77
CA GLU A 2 1.79 -6.37 6.65
C GLU A 2 1.59 -5.87 5.20
N PHE A 3 1.35 -4.57 5.01
CA PHE A 3 1.10 -3.98 3.70
C PHE A 3 2.10 -4.41 2.61
N LYS A 4 3.40 -4.33 2.91
CA LYS A 4 4.47 -4.72 1.97
C LYS A 4 4.43 -6.21 1.63
N GLU A 5 4.16 -7.06 2.61
CA GLU A 5 4.11 -8.51 2.45
C GLU A 5 2.91 -8.88 1.58
N PHE A 6 1.76 -8.27 1.86
CA PHE A 6 0.54 -8.49 1.11
C PHE A 6 0.73 -8.16 -0.37
N VAL A 7 1.17 -6.94 -0.69
CA VAL A 7 1.32 -6.51 -2.08
C VAL A 7 2.40 -7.32 -2.82
N ASN A 8 3.48 -7.72 -2.13
CA ASN A 8 4.50 -8.57 -2.72
C ASN A 8 4.06 -10.04 -2.89
N SER A 9 3.03 -10.49 -2.17
CA SER A 9 2.47 -11.84 -2.31
C SER A 9 1.55 -12.01 -3.53
N LEU A 10 1.09 -10.90 -4.13
CA LEU A 10 0.15 -10.92 -5.25
C LEU A 10 0.81 -11.42 -6.55
N PRO A 11 0.40 -12.57 -7.11
CA PRO A 11 0.95 -13.07 -8.36
C PRO A 11 0.40 -12.25 -9.54
N ASN A 12 1.29 -11.73 -10.37
CA ASN A 12 0.98 -10.99 -11.61
C ASN A 12 0.11 -9.72 -11.48
N GLN A 13 -0.35 -9.35 -10.28
CA GLN A 13 -1.17 -8.16 -10.03
C GLN A 13 -0.41 -7.01 -9.39
N ARG A 14 0.85 -7.23 -8.98
CA ARG A 14 1.65 -6.23 -8.25
C ARG A 14 1.75 -4.88 -8.97
N ASN A 15 1.99 -4.88 -10.28
CA ASN A 15 2.13 -3.64 -11.06
C ASN A 15 0.80 -2.89 -11.21
N GLU A 16 -0.31 -3.62 -11.33
CA GLU A 16 -1.66 -3.06 -11.38
C GLU A 16 -2.00 -2.39 -10.04
N VAL A 17 -1.78 -3.10 -8.93
CA VAL A 17 -2.01 -2.57 -7.58
C VAL A 17 -1.16 -1.32 -7.33
N ILE A 18 0.12 -1.33 -7.68
CA ILE A 18 0.97 -0.14 -7.56
C ILE A 18 0.40 1.05 -8.33
N SER A 19 -0.08 0.81 -9.56
CA SER A 19 -0.66 1.86 -10.40
C SER A 19 -1.98 2.40 -9.84
N GLN A 20 -2.85 1.52 -9.35
CA GLN A 20 -4.11 1.91 -8.71
C GLN A 20 -3.88 2.71 -7.42
N LEU A 21 -2.94 2.27 -6.58
CA LEU A 21 -2.57 2.98 -5.36
C LEU A 21 -1.98 4.36 -5.66
N ALA A 22 -1.18 4.50 -6.72
CA ALA A 22 -0.64 5.78 -7.15
C ALA A 22 -1.77 6.77 -7.52
N ILE A 23 -2.77 6.31 -8.26
CA ILE A 23 -3.96 7.09 -8.64
C ILE A 23 -4.78 7.48 -7.41
N LEU A 24 -5.17 6.49 -6.59
CA LEU A 24 -6.03 6.69 -5.43
C LEU A 24 -5.40 7.61 -4.37
N CYS A 25 -4.09 7.47 -4.15
CA CYS A 25 -3.36 8.29 -3.18
C CYS A 25 -2.81 9.60 -3.75
N ARG A 26 -3.00 9.85 -5.06
CA ARG A 26 -2.47 11.03 -5.78
C ARG A 26 -0.96 11.22 -5.60
N VAL A 27 -0.21 10.13 -5.75
CA VAL A 27 1.25 10.10 -5.65
C VAL A 27 1.86 9.44 -6.89
N SER A 28 3.18 9.54 -7.04
CA SER A 28 3.88 8.80 -8.09
C SER A 28 3.93 7.29 -7.77
N SER A 29 3.99 6.44 -8.79
CA SER A 29 4.25 5.00 -8.59
C SER A 29 5.57 4.76 -7.84
N THR A 30 6.57 5.62 -8.03
CA THR A 30 7.84 5.59 -7.27
C THR A 30 7.60 5.72 -5.77
N THR A 31 6.68 6.59 -5.35
CA THR A 31 6.29 6.74 -3.95
C THR A 31 5.72 5.44 -3.39
N VAL A 32 4.83 4.78 -4.15
CA VAL A 32 4.26 3.48 -3.75
C VAL A 32 5.35 2.41 -3.66
N TYR A 33 6.28 2.38 -4.62
CA TYR A 33 7.45 1.50 -4.56
C TYR A 33 8.29 1.71 -3.30
N ARG A 34 8.50 2.96 -2.86
CA ARG A 34 9.23 3.27 -1.62
C ARG A 34 8.50 2.76 -0.37
N TRP A 35 7.16 2.84 -0.35
CA TRP A 35 6.37 2.22 0.73
C TRP A 35 6.56 0.70 0.77
N LEU A 36 6.55 0.03 -0.39
CA LEU A 36 6.74 -1.42 -0.48
C LEU A 36 8.17 -1.87 -0.15
N ARG A 37 9.16 -1.00 -0.34
CA ARG A 37 10.55 -1.21 0.11
C ARG A 37 10.73 -0.97 1.61
N GLY A 38 9.80 -0.25 2.25
CA GLY A 38 9.88 0.12 3.66
C GLY A 38 10.70 1.38 3.93
N ASP A 39 10.98 2.21 2.91
CA ASP A 39 11.75 3.45 3.07
C ASP A 39 11.03 4.42 4.03
N PHE A 40 9.70 4.46 3.98
CA PHE A 40 8.83 5.19 4.90
C PHE A 40 7.38 4.68 4.80
N ILE A 41 6.56 5.07 5.77
CA ILE A 41 5.16 4.65 5.90
C ILE A 41 4.24 5.72 5.28
N PRO A 42 3.15 5.35 4.58
CA PRO A 42 2.15 6.33 4.16
C PRO A 42 1.53 7.08 5.34
N ASP A 43 1.15 8.34 5.13
CA ASP A 43 0.41 9.13 6.13
C ASP A 43 -0.99 8.55 6.42
N PRO A 44 -1.64 8.91 7.55
CA PRO A 44 -2.90 8.30 7.97
C PRO A 44 -4.03 8.32 6.93
N LEU A 45 -4.15 9.40 6.16
CA LEU A 45 -5.19 9.50 5.12
C LEU A 45 -4.93 8.49 4.00
N LYS A 46 -3.67 8.35 3.57
CA LYS A 46 -3.29 7.36 2.55
C LYS A 46 -3.43 5.94 3.05
N ARG A 47 -3.08 5.66 4.32
CA ARG A 47 -3.27 4.33 4.91
C ARG A 47 -4.73 3.90 4.90
N LYS A 48 -5.65 4.81 5.25
CA LYS A 48 -7.09 4.55 5.16
C LYS A 48 -7.52 4.22 3.73
N VAL A 49 -7.13 5.03 2.75
CA VAL A 49 -7.45 4.79 1.33
C VAL A 49 -6.91 3.45 0.84
N ILE A 50 -5.68 3.10 1.20
CA ILE A 50 -5.07 1.82 0.84
C ILE A 50 -5.81 0.65 1.51
N ALA A 51 -6.14 0.77 2.80
CA ALA A 51 -6.87 -0.25 3.55
C ALA A 51 -8.25 -0.53 2.93
N ASP A 52 -9.00 0.53 2.61
CA ASP A 52 -10.30 0.44 1.96
C ASP A 52 -10.19 -0.24 0.58
N TYR A 53 -9.20 0.16 -0.24
CA TYR A 53 -8.96 -0.44 -1.57
C TYR A 53 -8.60 -1.92 -1.50
N LEU A 54 -7.75 -2.30 -0.53
CA LEU A 54 -7.31 -3.69 -0.35
C LEU A 54 -8.32 -4.54 0.43
N GLN A 55 -9.44 -3.96 0.85
CA GLN A 55 -10.47 -4.61 1.69
C GLN A 55 -9.86 -5.23 2.96
N LYS A 56 -8.96 -4.49 3.61
CA LYS A 56 -8.25 -4.89 4.83
C LYS A 56 -8.39 -3.80 5.88
N SER A 57 -8.17 -4.17 7.14
CA SER A 57 -8.09 -3.16 8.21
C SER A 57 -6.74 -2.47 8.21
N GLU A 58 -6.71 -1.18 8.57
CA GLU A 58 -5.46 -0.44 8.74
C GLU A 58 -4.53 -1.12 9.76
N LYS A 59 -5.10 -1.65 10.85
CA LYS A 59 -4.38 -2.39 11.90
C LYS A 59 -3.73 -3.69 11.40
N GLU A 60 -4.33 -4.36 10.42
CA GLU A 60 -3.72 -5.55 9.80
C GLU A 60 -2.52 -5.18 8.93
N LEU A 61 -2.64 -4.08 8.19
CA LEU A 61 -1.63 -3.62 7.24
C LEU A 61 -0.45 -2.92 7.92
N TRP A 62 -0.70 -2.22 9.03
CA TRP A 62 0.29 -1.48 9.84
C TRP A 62 0.04 -1.71 11.34
N PRO A 63 0.45 -2.86 11.91
CA PRO A 63 0.16 -3.20 13.31
C PRO A 63 0.91 -2.36 14.34
N ASN A 64 2.00 -1.70 13.94
CA ASN A 64 2.93 -0.97 14.82
C ASN A 64 2.90 0.55 14.63
N VAL A 65 1.86 1.06 13.97
CA VAL A 65 1.65 2.49 13.68
C VAL A 65 0.42 2.96 14.42
#